data_AF-A0A3P7KB67-F1
#
_entry.id   AF-A0A3P7KB67-F1
#
_cell.length_a   1.000
_cell.length_b   1.000
_cell.length_c   1.000
_cell.angle_alpha   90.00
_cell.angle_beta   90.00
_cell.angle_gamma   90.00
#
_symmetry.space_group_name_H-M   'P 1'
#
loop_
_entity.id
_entity.type
_entity.pdbx_description
1 polymer ?
#
loop_
_entity_poly.entity_id
_entity_poly.type
_entity_poly.pdbx_seq_one_letter_code
_entity_poly.pdbx_strand_id
1 'polypeptide(L)' 'MFQTHYYQPGFTLVGGGYTPVEYHTRKEKDLIHPDTVWVKDRVEKFEPKKNSVILRSGEEITYDYMVIATGCQLRFDL' A
#
# COMPACT_ATOMS: atom_id res chain seq x y z
N MET A 1 7.56 -5.48 3.34
CA MET A 1 6.62 -5.09 2.27
C MET A 1 6.37 -3.58 2.25
N PHE A 2 6.14 -2.92 3.39
CA PHE A 2 5.80 -1.48 3.44
C PHE A 2 6.99 -0.52 3.43
N GLN A 3 8.17 -0.91 2.94
CA GLN A 3 9.33 0.01 2.97
C GLN A 3 9.42 0.90 1.73
N THR A 4 8.86 0.46 0.61
CA THR A 4 9.16 1.01 -0.70
C THR A 4 7.87 1.30 -1.46
N HIS A 5 7.77 2.53 -1.97
CA HIS A 5 6.72 3.01 -2.85
C HIS A 5 7.24 3.05 -4.30
N TYR A 6 6.44 2.55 -5.23
CA TYR A 6 6.77 2.54 -6.66
C TYR A 6 5.82 3.41 -7.46
N TYR A 7 6.37 4.33 -8.26
CA TYR A 7 5.63 5.02 -9.30
C TYR A 7 5.52 4.11 -10.54
N GLN A 8 4.53 3.22 -10.52
CA GLN A 8 4.33 2.17 -11.54
C GLN A 8 4.29 2.68 -13.00
N PRO A 9 3.74 3.87 -13.34
CA PRO A 9 3.77 4.35 -14.72
C PRO A 9 5.18 4.45 -15.32
N GLY A 10 6.21 4.66 -14.51
CA GLY A 10 7.60 4.68 -14.96
C GLY A 10 8.15 3.32 -15.43
N PHE A 11 7.51 2.21 -15.07
CA PHE A 11 8.02 0.87 -15.38
C PHE A 11 8.04 0.55 -16.87
N THR A 12 7.20 1.20 -17.69
CA THR A 12 7.30 1.09 -19.15
C THR A 12 8.66 1.57 -19.67
N LEU A 13 9.19 2.67 -19.11
CA LEU A 13 10.50 3.21 -19.49
C LEU A 13 11.65 2.34 -18.98
N VAL A 14 11.48 1.75 -17.79
CA VAL A 14 12.43 0.78 -17.22
C VAL A 14 12.54 -0.46 -18.11
N GLY A 15 11.41 -1.05 -18.50
CA GLY A 15 11.37 -2.20 -19.40
C GLY A 15 11.98 -1.92 -20.78
N GLY A 16 11.92 -0.66 -21.24
CA GLY A 16 12.57 -0.20 -22.47
C GLY A 16 14.04 0.20 -22.34
N GLY A 17 14.62 0.16 -21.13
CA GLY A 17 16.03 0.51 -20.89
C GLY A 17 16.34 2.01 -20.84
N TYR A 18 15.32 2.88 -20.80
CA TYR A 18 15.49 4.34 -20.83
C TYR A 18 15.79 4.96 -19.46
N THR A 19 15.27 4.39 -18.39
CA THR A 19 15.48 4.89 -17.03
C THR A 19 15.69 3.74 -16.05
N PRO A 20 16.56 3.88 -15.05
CA PRO A 20 16.74 2.86 -14.02
C PRO A 20 15.57 2.88 -13.01
N VAL A 21 15.30 1.76 -12.33
CA VAL A 21 14.10 1.58 -11.48
C VAL A 21 14.12 2.49 -10.24
N GLU A 22 15.32 2.85 -9.77
CA GLU A 22 15.55 3.68 -8.59
C GLU A 22 14.95 5.08 -8.75
N TYR A 23 14.84 5.58 -9.99
CA TYR A 23 14.22 6.89 -10.28
C TYR A 23 12.72 6.90 -9.97
N HIS A 24 12.08 5.73 -10.05
CA HIS A 24 10.66 5.54 -9.81
C HIS A 24 10.37 4.89 -8.45
N THR A 25 11.35 4.88 -7.56
CA THR A 25 11.31 4.19 -6.28
C THR A 25 11.60 5.16 -5.14
N ARG A 26 10.76 5.16 -4.10
CA ARG A 26 10.96 5.99 -2.90
C ARG A 26 10.73 5.17 -1.64
N LYS A 27 11.27 5.61 -0.51
CA LYS A 27 10.89 5.03 0.78
C LYS A 27 9.47 5.50 1.10
N GLU A 28 8.57 4.58 1.41
CA GLU A 28 7.15 4.88 1.69
C GLU A 28 7.02 5.93 2.80
N LYS A 29 7.86 5.83 3.82
CA LYS A 29 7.90 6.74 4.98
C LYS A 29 8.06 8.22 4.60
N ASP A 30 8.75 8.49 3.49
CA ASP A 30 9.07 9.85 3.05
C ASP A 30 7.89 10.48 2.28
N LEU A 31 6.86 9.70 1.97
CA LEU A 31 5.65 10.13 1.25
C LEU A 31 4.42 10.30 2.15
N ILE A 32 4.47 9.76 3.36
CA ILE A 32 3.38 9.85 4.33
C ILE A 32 3.46 11.19 5.06
N HIS A 33 2.31 11.85 5.23
CA HIS A 33 2.25 13.11 5.96
C HIS A 33 2.75 12.92 7.41
N PRO A 34 3.57 13.83 7.95
CA PRO A 34 4.19 13.67 9.27
C PRO A 34 3.19 13.41 10.42
N ASP A 35 1.98 13.96 10.32
CA ASP A 35 0.94 13.82 11.35
C ASP A 35 0.08 12.55 11.18
N THR A 36 0.38 11.68 10.21
CA THR A 36 -0.37 10.43 10.00
C THR A 36 0.24 9.29 10.81
N VAL A 37 -0.61 8.53 11.51
CA VAL A 37 -0.21 7.26 12.13
C VAL A 37 -0.05 6.21 11.06
N TRP A 38 1.19 5.83 10.78
CA TRP A 38 1.48 4.80 9.79
C TRP A 38 1.56 3.40 10.41
N VAL A 39 0.47 2.65 10.25
CA VAL A 39 0.39 1.25 10.66
C VAL A 39 1.04 0.36 9.59
N LYS A 40 2.17 -0.26 9.92
CA LYS A 40 2.94 -1.13 9.02
C LYS A 40 2.48 -2.59 9.09
N ASP A 41 1.19 -2.80 8.86
CA ASP A 41 0.58 -4.13 8.82
C ASP A 41 -0.38 -4.26 7.63
N ARG A 42 -0.81 -5.49 7.34
CA ARG A 42 -1.81 -5.78 6.31
C ARG A 42 -3.18 -5.86 6.94
N VAL A 43 -4.17 -5.29 6.29
CA VAL A 43 -5.58 -5.62 6.56
C VAL A 43 -5.85 -7.04 6.07
N GLU A 44 -6.36 -7.89 6.94
CA GLU A 44 -6.73 -9.29 6.65
C GLU A 44 -8.24 -9.44 6.46
N LYS A 45 -9.04 -8.66 7.22
CA LYS A 45 -10.51 -8.72 7.16
C LYS A 45 -11.15 -7.35 7.39
N PHE A 46 -12.21 -7.06 6.64
CA PHE A 46 -13.08 -5.91 6.87
C PHE A 46 -14.31 -6.35 7.70
N GLU A 47 -14.68 -5.58 8.71
CA GLU A 47 -15.93 -5.75 9.48
C GLU A 47 -16.81 -4.48 9.42
N PRO A 48 -17.48 -4.19 8.29
CA PRO A 48 -18.20 -2.92 8.08
C PRO A 48 -19.35 -2.69 9.06
N LYS A 49 -19.98 -3.76 9.57
CA LYS A 49 -21.06 -3.66 10.57
C LYS A 49 -20.59 -3.13 11.92
N LYS A 50 -19.28 -3.23 12.21
CA LYS A 50 -18.64 -2.74 13.43
C LYS A 50 -17.79 -1.50 13.18
N ASN A 51 -17.75 -1.01 11.94
CA ASN A 51 -16.80 -0.01 11.48
C ASN A 51 -15.36 -0.34 11.89
N SER A 52 -14.91 -1.58 11.62
CA SER A 52 -13.54 -2.00 11.95
C SER A 52 -12.88 -2.83 10.87
N VAL A 53 -11.56 -2.98 10.99
CA VAL A 53 -10.72 -3.90 10.22
C VAL A 53 -9.86 -4.74 11.16
N ILE A 54 -9.63 -6.00 10.80
CA ILE A 54 -8.70 -6.89 11.50
C ILE A 54 -7.42 -6.96 10.67
N LEU A 55 -6.31 -6.65 11.32
CA LEU A 55 -4.98 -6.74 10.74
C LEU A 55 -4.46 -8.18 10.77
N ARG A 56 -3.44 -8.47 9.97
CA ARG A 56 -2.81 -9.79 9.92
C ARG A 56 -2.17 -10.19 11.26
N SER A 57 -1.73 -9.23 12.05
CA SER A 57 -1.30 -9.45 13.45
C SER A 57 -2.41 -9.91 14.38
N GLY A 58 -3.68 -9.75 14.01
CA GLY A 58 -4.86 -10.00 14.84
C GLY A 58 -5.38 -8.76 15.56
N GLU A 59 -4.70 -7.61 15.44
CA GLU A 59 -5.17 -6.33 15.99
C GLU A 59 -6.42 -5.83 15.25
N GLU A 60 -7.38 -5.28 16.00
CA GLU A 60 -8.59 -4.66 15.46
C GLU A 60 -8.47 -3.13 15.51
N ILE A 61 -8.72 -2.47 14.38
CA ILE A 61 -8.75 -1.01 14.27
C ILE A 61 -10.16 -0.57 13.89
N THR A 62 -10.77 0.31 14.70
CA THR A 62 -12.06 0.93 14.42
C THR A 62 -11.92 2.27 13.69
N TYR A 63 -12.98 2.70 13.01
CA TYR A 63 -13.02 3.96 12.27
C TYR A 63 -14.41 4.60 12.33
N ASP A 64 -14.49 5.92 12.15
CA ASP A 64 -15.73 6.60 11.82
C ASP A 64 -16.00 6.60 10.31
N TYR A 65 -14.92 6.76 9.53
CA TYR A 65 -14.93 6.75 8.07
C TYR A 65 -13.75 5.94 7.53
N MET A 66 -13.97 5.20 6.44
CA MET A 66 -12.95 4.39 5.80
C MET A 66 -12.81 4.73 4.32
N VAL A 67 -11.58 5.01 3.89
CA VAL A 67 -11.20 5.14 2.48
C VAL A 67 -10.43 3.89 2.07
N ILE A 68 -10.92 3.18 1.05
CA ILE A 68 -10.29 1.96 0.53
C ILE A 68 -9.47 2.30 -0.72
N ALA A 69 -8.17 2.05 -0.67
CA ALA A 69 -7.23 2.31 -1.77
C ALA A 69 -6.20 1.17 -1.93
N THR A 70 -6.65 -0.10 -1.87
CA THR A 70 -5.78 -1.29 -1.85
C THR A 70 -5.16 -1.66 -3.21
N GLY A 71 -5.53 -0.95 -4.28
CA GLY A 71 -5.06 -1.24 -5.64
C GLY A 71 -5.58 -2.57 -6.18
N CYS A 72 -4.82 -3.16 -7.12
CA CYS A 72 -5.14 -4.43 -7.78
C CYS A 72 -4.09 -5.50 -7.45
N GLN A 73 -4.51 -6.76 -7.43
CA GLN A 73 -3.61 -7.92 -7.31
C GLN A 73 -3.31 -8.50 -8.69
N LEU A 74 -2.02 -8.70 -8.98
CA LEU A 74 -1.58 -9.38 -10.20
C LEU A 74 -1.86 -10.88 -10.07
N ARG A 75 -2.51 -11.46 -11.08
CA ARG A 75 -2.83 -12.90 -11.21
C ARG A 75 -2.16 -13.46 -12.45
N PHE A 76 -0.83 -13.57 -12.42
CA PHE A 76 -0.04 -14.16 -13.51
C PHE A 76 -0.21 -15.68 -13.64
N ASP A 77 -0.83 -16.30 -12.63
CA ASP A 77 -1.06 -17.74 -12.48
C ASP A 77 -2.40 -18.23 -13.07
N LEU A 78 -3.24 -17.31 -13.58
CA LEU A 78 -4.43 -17.64 -14.37
C LEU A 78 -4.07 -17.82 -15.84
#